data_AF-A0A2U3IAY2-F1
#
_entry.id   AF-A0A2U3IAY2-F1
#
_cell.length_a   1.000
_cell.length_b   1.000
_cell.length_c   1.000
_cell.angle_alpha   90.00
_cell.angle_beta   90.00
_cell.angle_gamma   90.00
#
_symmetry.space_group_name_H-M   'P 1'
#
loop_
_entity.id
_entity.type
_entity.pdbx_description
1 polymer ?
#
loop_
_entity_poly.entity_id
_entity_poly.type
_entity_poly.pdbx_seq_one_letter_code
_entity_poly.pdbx_strand_id
1 'polypeptide(L)'
;MSITPSNAPLDAARFIKERVRTVDNWPQAGVQFRDITTILQDRKALRMLIDLFVQRYIDANVDVIAGMDARGFIIGPILAYELSLGFVPIRKKGKLPYKTLSQSYDLEYGSATVEIHEDACKPGDRVVIVDDLVATGGTMMAGKILLERLGAEVVEAAAIIDLPDLGGSKLLRENGVPLYTVCEFGGH
;
A
#
# COMPACT_ATOMS: atom_id res chain seq x y z
N MET A 1 34.18 12.08 -19.98
CA MET A 1 34.13 11.49 -18.63
C MET A 1 33.49 10.12 -18.75
N SER A 2 34.22 9.07 -18.40
CA SER A 2 33.75 7.68 -18.45
C SER A 2 32.65 7.49 -17.42
N ILE A 3 31.41 7.24 -17.87
CA ILE A 3 30.35 6.73 -16.99
C ILE A 3 30.64 5.25 -16.81
N THR A 4 31.51 4.93 -15.87
CA THR A 4 31.68 3.54 -15.43
C THR A 4 30.40 3.16 -14.68
N PRO A 5 29.63 2.17 -15.14
CA PRO A 5 28.49 1.67 -14.37
C PRO A 5 29.01 1.19 -13.02
N SER A 6 28.39 1.62 -11.92
CA SER A 6 28.69 1.10 -10.60
C SER A 6 28.44 -0.41 -10.59
N ASN A 7 29.50 -1.19 -10.35
CA ASN A 7 29.45 -2.67 -10.22
C ASN A 7 28.90 -3.14 -8.86
N ALA A 8 28.33 -2.25 -8.04
CA ALA A 8 27.62 -2.68 -6.85
C ALA A 8 26.27 -3.31 -7.27
N PRO A 9 25.89 -4.49 -6.73
CA PRO A 9 24.53 -4.99 -6.87
C PRO A 9 23.57 -3.87 -6.46
N LEU A 10 22.63 -3.55 -7.35
CA LEU A 10 21.65 -2.53 -7.07
C LEU A 10 20.70 -3.10 -6.00
N ASP A 11 20.92 -2.74 -4.74
CA ASP A 11 19.90 -2.92 -3.71
C ASP A 11 18.68 -2.10 -4.14
N ALA A 12 17.69 -2.81 -4.71
CA ALA A 12 16.49 -2.21 -5.28
C ALA A 12 15.71 -1.45 -4.21
N ALA A 13 15.61 -1.97 -2.98
CA ALA A 13 14.96 -1.29 -1.87
C ALA A 13 15.65 0.04 -1.54
N ARG A 14 16.99 0.03 -1.45
CA ARG A 14 17.77 1.28 -1.28
C ARG A 14 17.60 2.24 -2.45
N PHE A 15 17.62 1.73 -3.69
CA PHE A 15 17.45 2.54 -4.90
C PHE A 15 16.09 3.25 -4.94
N ILE A 16 15.03 2.57 -4.49
CA ILE A 16 13.70 3.18 -4.31
C ILE A 16 13.72 4.19 -3.17
N LYS A 17 14.27 3.84 -2.01
CA LYS A 17 14.33 4.72 -0.83
C LYS A 17 15.00 6.07 -1.13
N GLU A 18 16.12 6.06 -1.83
CA GLU A 18 16.87 7.27 -2.21
C GLU A 18 16.08 8.23 -3.13
N ARG A 19 15.01 7.75 -3.74
CA ARG A 19 14.15 8.54 -4.64
C ARG A 19 12.90 9.06 -3.98
N VAL A 20 12.61 8.71 -2.73
CA VAL A 20 11.52 9.33 -1.98
C VAL A 20 11.94 10.74 -1.60
N ARG A 21 11.17 11.74 -2.00
CA ARG A 21 11.39 13.12 -1.56
C ARG A 21 10.80 13.30 -0.16
N THR A 22 11.54 13.95 0.73
CA THR A 22 10.98 14.43 2.00
C THR A 22 10.53 15.87 1.84
N VAL A 23 9.29 16.17 2.21
CA VAL A 23 8.74 17.52 2.27
C VAL A 23 8.49 17.86 3.73
N ASP A 24 9.29 18.78 4.28
CA ASP A 24 9.18 19.18 5.68
C ASP A 24 7.95 20.07 5.92
N ASN A 25 7.35 19.95 7.10
CA ASN A 25 6.24 20.77 7.60
C ASN A 25 4.98 20.70 6.72
N TRP A 26 4.70 19.54 6.14
CA TRP A 26 3.49 19.29 5.37
C TRP A 26 2.81 17.99 5.84
N PRO A 27 1.47 17.95 5.97
CA PRO A 27 0.52 19.03 5.73
C PRO A 27 0.49 20.10 6.83
N GLN A 28 1.21 19.87 7.93
CA GLN A 28 1.32 20.77 9.07
C GLN A 28 2.75 20.80 9.63
N ALA A 29 3.05 21.81 10.45
CA ALA A 29 4.36 21.97 11.06
C ALA A 29 4.77 20.73 11.87
N GLY A 30 6.04 20.33 11.75
CA GLY A 30 6.60 19.16 12.45
C GLY A 30 6.49 17.83 11.70
N VAL A 31 5.64 17.73 10.67
CA VAL A 31 5.48 16.48 9.89
C VAL A 31 6.50 16.40 8.76
N GLN A 32 7.13 15.23 8.61
CA GLN A 32 8.00 14.92 7.46
C GLN A 32 7.26 14.09 6.41
N PHE A 33 6.66 14.75 5.43
CA PHE A 33 5.90 14.05 4.41
C PHE A 33 6.81 13.28 3.43
N ARG A 34 6.52 11.99 3.25
CA ARG A 34 7.23 11.12 2.31
C ARG A 34 6.52 11.12 0.96
N ASP A 35 7.06 11.89 0.04
CA ASP A 35 6.50 12.07 -1.29
C ASP A 35 7.07 11.05 -2.28
N ILE A 36 6.22 10.10 -2.68
CA ILE A 36 6.56 9.04 -3.64
C ILE A 36 6.51 9.50 -5.10
N THR A 37 6.02 10.71 -5.40
CA THR A 37 5.81 11.14 -6.81
C THR A 37 7.10 11.19 -7.61
N THR A 38 8.24 11.40 -6.96
CA THR A 38 9.59 11.33 -7.57
C THR A 38 9.98 9.91 -7.98
N ILE A 39 9.50 8.87 -7.29
CA ILE A 39 9.62 7.48 -7.76
C ILE A 39 8.79 7.28 -9.03
N LEU A 40 7.56 7.79 -9.03
CA LEU A 40 6.63 7.63 -10.16
C LEU A 40 7.12 8.33 -11.43
N GLN A 41 7.83 9.46 -11.28
CA GLN A 41 8.41 10.22 -12.39
C GLN A 41 9.69 9.58 -12.95
N ASP A 42 10.42 8.79 -12.16
CA ASP A 42 11.60 8.06 -12.63
C ASP A 42 11.20 6.70 -13.23
N ARG A 43 11.26 6.61 -14.56
CA ARG A 43 10.92 5.38 -15.31
C ARG A 43 11.61 4.11 -14.78
N LYS A 44 12.86 4.22 -14.29
CA LYS A 44 13.60 3.06 -13.77
C LYS A 44 13.10 2.69 -12.39
N ALA A 45 12.81 3.69 -11.57
CA ALA A 45 12.32 3.49 -10.21
C ALA A 45 10.90 2.92 -10.20
N LEU A 46 10.00 3.45 -11.03
CA LEU A 46 8.66 2.89 -11.16
C LEU A 46 8.70 1.42 -11.62
N ARG A 47 9.48 1.09 -12.66
CA ARG A 47 9.59 -0.30 -13.12
C ARG A 47 10.12 -1.22 -12.02
N MET A 48 11.22 -0.81 -11.38
CA MET A 48 11.84 -1.58 -10.31
C MET A 48 10.94 -1.77 -9.10
N LEU A 49 10.17 -0.73 -8.74
CA LEU A 49 9.19 -0.79 -7.66
C LEU A 49 8.14 -1.87 -7.93
N ILE A 50 7.55 -1.85 -9.13
CA ILE A 50 6.56 -2.85 -9.52
C ILE A 50 7.18 -4.24 -9.58
N ASP A 51 8.41 -4.37 -10.12
CA ASP A 51 9.13 -5.65 -10.14
C ASP A 51 9.30 -6.26 -8.74
N LEU A 52 9.60 -5.45 -7.72
CA LEU A 52 9.69 -5.94 -6.34
C LEU A 52 8.38 -6.55 -5.85
N PHE A 53 7.25 -5.89 -6.09
CA PHE A 53 5.94 -6.42 -5.71
C PHE A 53 5.55 -7.65 -6.54
N VAL A 54 5.82 -7.65 -7.84
CA VAL A 54 5.56 -8.82 -8.70
C VAL A 54 6.36 -10.03 -8.22
N GLN A 55 7.66 -9.88 -7.98
CA GLN A 55 8.50 -10.97 -7.48
C GLN A 55 8.04 -11.47 -6.09
N ARG A 56 7.48 -10.60 -5.25
CA ARG A 56 6.92 -10.98 -3.96
C ARG A 56 5.68 -11.87 -4.09
N TYR A 57 4.83 -11.62 -5.08
CA TYR A 57 3.48 -12.19 -5.15
C TYR A 57 3.23 -13.19 -6.29
N ILE A 58 4.14 -13.34 -7.27
CA ILE A 58 3.93 -14.19 -8.44
C ILE A 58 3.63 -15.66 -8.11
N ASP A 59 4.19 -16.17 -7.01
CA ASP A 59 3.96 -17.54 -6.51
C ASP A 59 3.22 -17.57 -5.17
N ALA A 60 2.63 -16.45 -4.74
CA ALA A 60 2.03 -16.31 -3.40
C ALA A 60 0.58 -16.82 -3.29
N ASN A 61 0.02 -17.39 -4.37
CA ASN A 61 -1.36 -17.84 -4.46
C ASN A 61 -2.35 -16.74 -4.02
N VAL A 62 -2.38 -15.65 -4.78
CA VAL A 62 -3.24 -14.47 -4.56
C VAL A 62 -4.23 -14.39 -5.71
N ASP A 63 -5.50 -14.11 -5.42
CA ASP A 63 -6.57 -14.04 -6.40
C ASP A 63 -6.89 -12.60 -6.80
N VAL A 64 -6.73 -11.65 -5.87
CA VAL A 64 -7.16 -10.25 -6.03
C VAL A 64 -6.20 -9.30 -5.32
N ILE A 65 -5.94 -8.15 -5.94
CA ILE A 65 -5.26 -7.02 -5.30
C ILE A 65 -6.30 -5.99 -4.87
N ALA A 66 -6.33 -5.61 -3.59
CA ALA A 66 -7.19 -4.55 -3.08
C ALA A 66 -6.38 -3.29 -2.79
N GLY A 67 -6.71 -2.16 -3.42
CA GLY A 67 -6.01 -0.89 -3.20
C GLY A 67 -6.75 0.03 -2.23
N MET A 68 -6.01 0.83 -1.46
CA MET A 68 -6.59 1.91 -0.66
C MET A 68 -6.58 3.25 -1.43
N ASP A 69 -7.69 3.97 -1.38
CA ASP A 69 -7.84 5.27 -2.05
C ASP A 69 -6.99 6.36 -1.37
N ALA A 70 -6.22 7.19 -2.08
CA ALA A 70 -6.05 7.22 -3.54
C ALA A 70 -4.71 6.67 -4.01
N ARG A 71 -3.67 6.75 -3.18
CA ARG A 71 -2.30 6.52 -3.64
C ARG A 71 -1.97 5.04 -3.78
N GLY A 72 -2.64 4.16 -3.03
CA GLY A 72 -2.67 2.72 -3.33
C GLY A 72 -3.16 2.39 -4.75
N PHE A 73 -3.97 3.26 -5.39
CA PHE A 73 -4.44 3.05 -6.77
C PHE A 73 -3.38 3.33 -7.83
N ILE A 74 -2.24 3.90 -7.44
CA ILE A 74 -1.14 4.14 -8.38
C ILE A 74 -0.42 2.83 -8.68
N ILE A 75 -0.21 2.00 -7.66
CA ILE A 75 0.55 0.74 -7.79
C ILE A 75 -0.36 -0.49 -7.87
N GLY A 76 -1.52 -0.48 -7.20
CA GLY A 76 -2.37 -1.67 -7.09
C GLY A 76 -2.91 -2.19 -8.42
N PRO A 77 -3.50 -1.36 -9.28
CA PRO A 77 -3.93 -1.80 -10.61
C PRO A 77 -2.77 -2.27 -11.50
N ILE A 78 -1.59 -1.66 -11.38
CA ILE A 78 -0.39 -2.08 -12.14
C ILE A 78 0.05 -3.47 -11.67
N LEU A 79 0.11 -3.69 -10.36
CA LEU A 79 0.45 -5.00 -9.78
C LEU A 79 -0.57 -6.08 -10.17
N ALA A 80 -1.87 -5.76 -10.06
CA ALA A 80 -2.94 -6.68 -10.48
C ALA A 80 -2.79 -7.05 -11.97
N TYR A 81 -2.49 -6.07 -12.83
CA TYR A 81 -2.27 -6.29 -14.25
C TYR A 81 -1.07 -7.20 -14.51
N GLU A 82 0.10 -6.93 -13.91
CA GLU A 82 1.31 -7.75 -14.11
C GLU A 82 1.14 -9.18 -13.58
N LEU A 83 0.30 -9.39 -12.55
CA LEU A 83 -0.02 -10.71 -11.99
C LEU A 83 -1.22 -11.39 -12.66
N SER A 84 -1.87 -10.74 -13.64
CA SER A 84 -3.11 -11.22 -14.27
C SER A 84 -4.27 -11.48 -13.28
N LEU A 85 -4.42 -10.62 -12.28
CA LEU A 85 -5.43 -10.69 -11.23
C LEU A 85 -6.48 -9.59 -11.33
N GLY A 86 -7.57 -9.74 -10.56
CA GLY A 86 -8.56 -8.68 -10.36
C GLY A 86 -8.03 -7.55 -9.47
N PHE A 87 -8.59 -6.35 -9.63
CA PHE A 87 -8.32 -5.21 -8.76
C PHE A 87 -9.60 -4.72 -8.08
N VAL A 88 -9.53 -4.53 -6.76
CA VAL A 88 -10.64 -4.05 -5.91
C VAL A 88 -10.31 -2.69 -5.31
N PRO A 89 -11.07 -1.63 -5.63
CA PRO A 89 -10.89 -0.33 -4.98
C PRO A 89 -11.61 -0.27 -3.64
N ILE A 90 -10.89 0.08 -2.57
CA ILE A 90 -11.47 0.46 -1.28
C ILE A 90 -11.37 1.97 -1.15
N ARG A 91 -12.51 2.66 -1.09
CA ARG A 91 -12.58 4.12 -1.23
C ARG A 91 -13.11 4.83 -0.01
N LYS A 92 -12.85 6.13 0.08
CA LYS A 92 -13.57 6.99 1.03
C LYS A 92 -15.07 6.94 0.76
N LYS A 93 -15.86 7.10 1.84
CA LYS A 93 -17.32 7.09 1.78
C LYS A 93 -17.90 7.97 0.65
N GLY A 94 -18.86 7.41 -0.09
CA GLY A 94 -19.61 8.10 -1.14
C GLY A 94 -18.90 8.20 -2.50
N LYS A 95 -17.80 7.45 -2.70
CA LYS A 95 -17.05 7.41 -3.98
C LYS A 95 -17.34 6.18 -4.84
N LEU A 96 -17.99 5.17 -4.28
CA LEU A 96 -18.36 3.94 -4.94
C LEU A 96 -19.85 3.99 -5.34
N PRO A 97 -20.21 3.72 -6.61
CA PRO A 97 -21.57 3.92 -7.10
C PRO A 97 -22.52 2.73 -6.87
N TYR A 98 -22.01 1.55 -6.54
CA TYR A 98 -22.82 0.35 -6.30
C TYR A 98 -23.10 0.16 -4.78
N LYS A 99 -23.71 -0.97 -4.40
CA LYS A 99 -23.96 -1.30 -2.99
C LYS A 99 -22.64 -1.49 -2.25
N THR A 100 -22.54 -0.94 -1.05
CA THR A 100 -21.28 -0.91 -0.29
C THR A 100 -21.42 -1.41 1.14
N LEU A 101 -20.38 -2.09 1.61
CA LEU A 101 -20.09 -2.17 3.04
C LEU A 101 -19.20 -1.00 3.44
N SER A 102 -19.45 -0.42 4.61
CA SER A 102 -18.64 0.66 5.18
C SER A 102 -17.95 0.22 6.47
N GLN A 103 -16.76 0.76 6.72
CA GLN A 103 -16.01 0.60 7.97
C GLN A 103 -15.40 1.95 8.39
N SER A 104 -15.74 2.38 9.60
CA SER A 104 -15.14 3.57 10.21
C SER A 104 -13.92 3.19 11.04
N TYR A 105 -12.97 4.11 11.14
CA TYR A 105 -11.78 4.00 11.98
C TYR A 105 -11.41 5.38 12.53
N ASP A 106 -10.75 5.36 13.70
CA ASP A 106 -10.37 6.58 14.40
C ASP A 106 -9.08 7.16 13.83
N LEU A 107 -9.03 8.49 13.81
CA LEU A 107 -7.84 9.29 13.54
C LEU A 107 -7.44 9.99 14.83
N GLU A 108 -6.23 10.58 14.87
CA GLU A 108 -5.81 11.42 15.99
C GLU A 108 -6.83 12.55 16.26
N TYR A 109 -7.41 13.10 15.20
CA TYR A 109 -8.48 14.09 15.26
C TYR A 109 -9.65 13.68 14.35
N GLY A 110 -10.65 13.03 14.95
CA GLY A 110 -11.90 12.63 14.28
C GLY A 110 -11.90 11.18 13.83
N SER A 111 -12.75 10.86 12.85
CA SER A 111 -12.85 9.53 12.27
C SER A 111 -12.98 9.62 10.75
N ALA A 112 -12.57 8.55 10.07
CA ALA A 112 -12.75 8.39 8.64
C ALA A 112 -13.53 7.10 8.36
N THR A 113 -14.20 7.07 7.21
CA THR A 113 -14.96 5.89 6.76
C THR A 113 -14.51 5.50 5.36
N VAL A 114 -14.18 4.23 5.20
CA VAL A 114 -13.93 3.60 3.90
C VAL A 114 -15.06 2.64 3.52
N GLU A 115 -15.19 2.40 2.22
CA GLU A 115 -16.22 1.59 1.59
C GLU A 115 -15.62 0.65 0.54
N ILE A 116 -16.22 -0.53 0.43
CA ILE A 116 -15.96 -1.54 -0.62
C ILE A 116 -17.31 -1.93 -1.23
N HIS A 117 -17.36 -2.29 -2.52
CA HIS A 117 -18.57 -2.87 -3.08
C HIS A 117 -18.86 -4.25 -2.47
N GLU A 118 -20.14 -4.59 -2.28
CA GLU A 118 -20.56 -5.89 -1.74
C GLU A 118 -20.23 -7.08 -2.65
N ASP A 119 -19.98 -6.84 -3.94
CA ASP A 119 -19.64 -7.83 -4.96
C ASP A 119 -18.15 -7.78 -5.38
N ALA A 120 -17.32 -7.07 -4.62
CA ALA A 120 -15.92 -6.81 -4.99
C ALA A 120 -15.04 -8.06 -5.01
N CYS A 121 -15.32 -9.05 -4.16
CA CYS A 121 -14.60 -10.32 -4.10
C CYS A 121 -15.55 -11.45 -3.69
N LYS A 122 -15.09 -12.69 -3.85
CA LYS A 122 -15.82 -13.91 -3.50
C LYS A 122 -15.31 -14.46 -2.15
N PRO A 123 -16.16 -15.17 -1.41
CA PRO A 123 -15.71 -15.93 -0.25
C PRO A 123 -14.57 -16.89 -0.63
N GLY A 124 -13.48 -16.84 0.14
CA GLY A 124 -12.27 -17.63 -0.10
C GLY A 124 -11.23 -16.96 -1.01
N ASP A 125 -11.54 -15.83 -1.66
CA ASP A 125 -10.53 -15.08 -2.42
C ASP A 125 -9.38 -14.67 -1.49
N ARG A 126 -8.15 -14.94 -1.93
CA ARG A 126 -6.91 -14.58 -1.23
C ARG A 126 -6.46 -13.20 -1.70
N VAL A 127 -6.43 -12.24 -0.78
CA VAL A 127 -6.29 -10.82 -1.11
C VAL A 127 -4.99 -10.25 -0.55
N VAL A 128 -4.29 -9.48 -1.37
CA VAL A 128 -3.23 -8.57 -0.91
C VAL A 128 -3.77 -7.15 -0.88
N ILE A 129 -3.67 -6.49 0.28
CA ILE A 129 -4.03 -5.07 0.43
C ILE A 129 -2.80 -4.24 0.08
N VAL A 130 -2.94 -3.22 -0.75
CA VAL A 130 -1.85 -2.33 -1.14
C VAL A 130 -2.16 -0.87 -0.87
N ASP A 131 -1.17 -0.14 -0.36
CA ASP A 131 -1.17 1.31 -0.26
C ASP A 131 0.22 1.88 -0.56
N ASP A 132 0.36 3.19 -0.64
CA ASP A 132 1.69 3.79 -0.82
C ASP A 132 2.53 3.76 0.45
N LEU A 133 1.91 3.98 1.62
CA LEU A 133 2.62 4.10 2.89
C LEU A 133 1.77 3.58 4.06
N VAL A 134 2.41 2.95 5.05
CA VAL A 134 1.81 2.63 6.35
C VAL A 134 2.28 3.64 7.40
N ALA A 135 1.33 4.36 7.98
CA ALA A 135 1.53 5.27 9.11
C ALA A 135 0.99 4.64 10.40
N THR A 136 -0.26 4.96 10.78
CA THR A 136 -0.93 4.37 11.95
C THR A 136 -1.56 3.01 11.69
N GLY A 137 -1.65 2.58 10.43
CA GLY A 137 -2.23 1.29 10.01
C GLY A 137 -3.77 1.23 10.00
N GLY A 138 -4.46 2.26 10.49
CA GLY A 138 -5.93 2.26 10.63
C GLY A 138 -6.69 2.04 9.31
N THR A 139 -6.21 2.66 8.22
CA THR A 139 -6.82 2.51 6.88
C THR A 139 -6.73 1.08 6.35
N MET A 140 -5.55 0.45 6.45
CA MET A 140 -5.38 -0.96 6.04
C MET A 140 -6.17 -1.92 6.93
N MET A 141 -6.26 -1.67 8.24
CA MET A 141 -7.10 -2.45 9.15
C MET A 141 -8.59 -2.35 8.80
N ALA A 142 -9.07 -1.15 8.46
CA ALA A 142 -10.45 -0.98 7.99
C ALA A 142 -10.70 -1.73 6.67
N GLY A 143 -9.74 -1.70 5.74
CA GLY A 143 -9.78 -2.49 4.51
C GLY A 143 -9.82 -4.00 4.76
N LYS A 144 -8.99 -4.50 5.70
CA LYS A 144 -8.98 -5.89 6.13
C LYS A 144 -10.35 -6.34 6.62
N ILE A 145 -10.94 -5.58 7.55
CA ILE A 145 -12.25 -5.89 8.12
C ILE A 145 -13.34 -5.95 7.05
N LEU A 146 -13.31 -5.04 6.07
CA LEU A 146 -14.25 -5.03 4.96
C LEU A 146 -14.10 -6.28 4.08
N LEU A 147 -12.88 -6.66 3.72
CA LEU A 147 -12.60 -7.86 2.91
C LEU A 147 -13.01 -9.15 3.64
N GLU A 148 -12.69 -9.27 4.93
CA GLU A 148 -13.08 -10.42 5.75
C GLU A 148 -14.61 -10.52 5.91
N ARG A 149 -15.32 -9.40 5.96
CA ARG A 149 -16.80 -9.39 5.95
C ARG A 149 -17.41 -9.85 4.64
N LEU A 150 -16.68 -9.75 3.52
CA LEU A 150 -17.05 -10.36 2.24
C LEU A 150 -16.64 -11.84 2.14
N GLY A 151 -15.97 -12.37 3.17
CA GLY A 151 -15.50 -13.76 3.24
C GLY A 151 -14.13 -13.99 2.59
N ALA A 152 -13.40 -12.95 2.23
CA ALA A 152 -12.05 -13.06 1.68
C ALA A 152 -10.99 -13.28 2.79
N GLU A 153 -9.87 -13.90 2.42
CA GLU A 153 -8.70 -14.08 3.28
C GLU A 153 -7.65 -13.02 2.95
N VAL A 154 -7.34 -12.14 3.90
CA VAL A 154 -6.25 -11.17 3.72
C VAL A 154 -4.91 -11.84 3.99
N VAL A 155 -4.14 -12.09 2.93
CA VAL A 155 -2.87 -12.82 2.99
C VAL A 155 -1.74 -11.93 3.51
N GLU A 156 -1.66 -10.69 3.02
CA GLU A 156 -0.61 -9.75 3.36
C GLU A 156 -1.08 -8.32 3.05
N ALA A 157 -0.60 -7.36 3.84
CA ALA A 157 -0.60 -5.95 3.47
C ALA A 157 0.75 -5.58 2.84
N ALA A 158 0.74 -4.71 1.85
CA ALA A 158 1.93 -4.26 1.13
C ALA A 158 1.96 -2.73 1.01
N ALA A 159 3.11 -2.12 1.24
CA ALA A 159 3.32 -0.70 0.97
C ALA A 159 4.70 -0.39 0.43
N ILE A 160 4.88 0.79 -0.15
CA ILE A 160 6.21 1.25 -0.54
C ILE A 160 7.00 1.61 0.72
N ILE A 161 6.36 2.33 1.64
CA ILE A 161 7.01 2.92 2.81
C ILE A 161 6.35 2.43 4.11
N ASP A 162 7.16 2.07 5.10
CA ASP A 162 6.76 2.01 6.52
C ASP A 162 7.26 3.25 7.28
N LEU A 163 6.45 3.74 8.22
CA LEU A 163 6.84 4.69 9.25
C LEU A 163 6.71 4.00 10.62
N PRO A 164 7.72 3.21 11.05
CA PRO A 164 7.61 2.35 12.22
C PRO A 164 7.27 3.10 13.50
N ASP A 165 7.74 4.35 13.63
CA ASP A 165 7.53 5.20 14.80
C ASP A 165 6.05 5.59 15.00
N LEU A 166 5.19 5.40 13.98
CA LEU A 166 3.74 5.60 14.04
C LEU A 166 2.95 4.32 14.37
N GLY A 167 3.63 3.18 14.50
CA GLY A 167 3.07 1.94 15.06
C GLY A 167 2.14 1.15 14.13
N GLY A 168 1.89 1.58 12.89
CA GLY A 168 0.97 0.89 11.99
C GLY A 168 1.42 -0.51 11.59
N SER A 169 2.73 -0.70 11.37
CA SER A 169 3.28 -2.03 11.06
C SER A 169 3.16 -3.00 12.22
N LYS A 170 3.29 -2.51 13.46
CA LYS A 170 3.02 -3.29 14.66
C LYS A 170 1.54 -3.65 14.77
N LEU A 171 0.64 -2.68 14.60
CA LEU A 171 -0.81 -2.88 14.66
C LEU A 171 -1.27 -3.97 13.70
N LEU A 172 -0.82 -3.94 12.44
CA LEU A 172 -1.18 -4.92 11.42
C LEU A 172 -0.75 -6.34 11.83
N ARG A 173 0.52 -6.50 12.24
CA ARG A 173 1.08 -7.81 12.63
C ARG A 173 0.40 -8.39 13.86
N GLU A 174 0.11 -7.56 14.87
CA GLU A 174 -0.62 -7.99 16.07
C GLU A 174 -2.06 -8.43 15.77
N ASN A 175 -2.65 -7.94 14.67
CA ASN A 175 -3.98 -8.33 14.21
C ASN A 175 -3.94 -9.38 13.09
N GLY A 176 -2.84 -10.13 12.98
CA GLY A 176 -2.73 -11.27 12.07
C GLY A 176 -2.56 -10.90 10.61
N VAL A 177 -2.17 -9.66 10.29
CA VAL A 177 -1.86 -9.22 8.92
C VAL A 177 -0.35 -9.08 8.77
N PRO A 178 0.33 -10.01 8.05
CA PRO A 178 1.70 -9.80 7.62
C PRO A 178 1.83 -8.49 6.84
N LEU A 179 2.98 -7.82 6.95
CA LEU A 179 3.26 -6.58 6.23
C LEU A 179 4.60 -6.67 5.51
N TYR A 180 4.56 -6.47 4.19
CA TYR A 180 5.71 -6.24 3.34
C TYR A 180 5.85 -4.74 3.02
N THR A 181 7.03 -4.18 3.21
CA THR A 181 7.37 -2.82 2.78
C THR A 181 8.68 -2.80 2.01
N VAL A 182 8.78 -1.89 1.04
CA VAL A 182 10.01 -1.75 0.23
C VAL A 182 11.09 -1.00 1.01
N CYS A 183 10.72 0.03 1.77
CA CYS A 183 11.65 0.76 2.60
C CYS A 183 11.00 1.38 3.84
N GLU A 184 11.83 1.80 4.80
CA GLU A 184 11.39 2.41 6.06
C GLU A 184 12.00 3.80 6.21
N PHE A 185 11.24 4.73 6.81
CA PHE A 185 11.75 6.03 7.26
C PHE A 185 11.45 6.20 8.76
N GLY A 186 12.41 6.74 9.50
CA GLY A 186 12.15 7.20 10.86
C GLY A 186 11.40 8.55 10.88
N GLY A 187 10.92 8.94 12.04
CA GLY A 187 10.20 10.19 12.29
C GLY A 187 8.68 10.04 12.28
N HIS A 188 8.02 11.17 12.57
CA HIS A 188 6.56 11.30 12.67
C HIS A 188 6.02 12.31 11.64
#